data_AF-A0A4R8ZVX0-F1
#
_entry.id   AF-A0A4R8ZVX0-F1
#
_cell.length_a   1.000
_cell.length_b   1.000
_cell.length_c   1.000
_cell.angle_alpha   90.00
_cell.angle_beta   90.00
_cell.angle_gamma   90.00
#
_symmetry.space_group_name_H-M   'P 1'
#
loop_
_entity.id
_entity.type
_entity.pdbx_description
1 polymer ?
#
loop_
_entity_poly.entity_id
_entity_poly.type
_entity_poly.pdbx_seq_one_letter_code
_entity_poly.pdbx_strand_id
1 'polypeptide(L)'
;MSETMPPQVQFQIQAQWVLDPLSVPAVVNQMLIQEGPPVENGMTPDGTYLTFGHLNPPISMEPQPDPGPDAFANTILPVVPVSRFFVSRERLKSFHATLGRYLEATDPSTR
;
A
#
# COMPACT_ATOMS: atom_id res chain seq x y z
N MET A 1 -2.45 -8.26 -39.70
CA MET A 1 -1.32 -8.61 -38.82
C MET A 1 -1.89 -8.69 -37.42
N SER A 2 -1.98 -9.90 -36.86
CA SER A 2 -2.65 -10.13 -35.57
C SER A 2 -1.60 -10.13 -34.47
N GLU A 3 -1.68 -9.17 -33.54
CA GLU A 3 -0.85 -9.13 -32.33
C GLU A 3 -1.23 -10.29 -31.41
N THR A 4 -0.34 -11.28 -31.30
CA THR A 4 -0.39 -12.28 -30.24
C THR A 4 0.02 -11.63 -28.92
N MET A 5 -0.95 -11.44 -28.02
CA MET A 5 -0.66 -11.03 -26.64
C MET A 5 0.31 -12.03 -25.99
N PRO A 6 1.34 -11.55 -25.26
CA PRO A 6 2.24 -12.44 -24.54
C PRO A 6 1.46 -13.25 -23.50
N PRO A 7 1.83 -14.52 -23.27
CA PRO A 7 1.17 -15.36 -22.28
C PRO A 7 1.27 -14.69 -20.90
N GLN A 8 0.13 -14.47 -20.26
CA GLN A 8 0.07 -13.98 -18.90
C GLN A 8 0.71 -15.04 -17.98
N VAL A 9 1.91 -14.76 -17.50
CA VAL A 9 2.58 -15.61 -16.52
C VAL A 9 1.85 -15.43 -15.18
N GLN A 10 0.97 -16.36 -14.84
CA GLN A 10 0.40 -16.46 -13.50
C GLN A 10 1.49 -16.95 -12.55
N PHE A 11 2.09 -16.02 -11.79
CA PHE A 11 2.96 -16.36 -10.69
C PHE A 11 2.12 -16.63 -9.44
N GLN A 12 2.14 -17.87 -8.95
CA GLN A 12 1.45 -18.24 -7.71
C GLN A 12 2.47 -18.24 -6.56
N ILE A 13 2.50 -17.15 -5.78
CA ILE A 13 3.36 -17.06 -4.60
C ILE A 13 2.71 -17.91 -3.49
N GLN A 14 3.32 -19.04 -3.15
CA GLN A 14 2.92 -19.84 -1.99
C GLN A 14 3.45 -19.19 -0.71
N ALA A 15 2.78 -18.14 -0.24
CA ALA A 15 3.04 -17.53 1.06
C ALA A 15 2.00 -18.03 2.07
N GLN A 16 2.43 -18.80 3.08
CA GLN A 16 1.57 -19.24 4.18
C GLN A 16 1.88 -18.38 5.41
N TRP A 17 0.97 -17.46 5.74
CA TRP A 17 1.08 -16.64 6.96
C TRP A 17 0.44 -17.38 8.14
N VAL A 18 1.14 -17.40 9.29
CA VAL A 18 0.80 -18.20 10.48
C VAL A 18 -0.54 -17.80 11.13
N LEU A 19 -1.13 -16.65 10.78
CA LEU A 19 -2.32 -16.10 11.45
C LEU A 19 -3.66 -16.61 10.90
N ASP A 20 -3.73 -17.09 9.65
CA ASP A 20 -4.93 -17.76 9.11
C ASP A 20 -4.55 -18.66 7.91
N PRO A 21 -4.50 -20.00 8.09
CA PRO A 21 -4.12 -20.95 7.04
C PRO A 21 -5.17 -21.09 5.92
N LEU A 22 -6.36 -20.54 6.08
CA LEU A 22 -7.42 -20.55 5.06
C LEU A 22 -7.42 -19.27 4.21
N SER A 23 -6.67 -18.24 4.61
CA SER A 23 -6.57 -16.99 3.86
C SER A 23 -5.72 -17.19 2.60
N VAL A 24 -6.30 -16.92 1.43
CA VAL A 24 -5.55 -16.84 0.17
C VAL A 24 -4.89 -15.47 0.12
N PRO A 25 -3.55 -15.37 0.01
CA PRO A 25 -2.89 -14.07 -0.10
C PRO A 25 -3.39 -13.31 -1.34
N ALA A 26 -3.83 -12.08 -1.13
CA ALA A 26 -4.11 -11.16 -2.22
C ALA A 26 -2.87 -10.29 -2.47
N VAL A 27 -2.33 -10.36 -3.68
CA VAL A 27 -1.25 -9.46 -4.11
C VAL A 27 -1.85 -8.09 -4.40
N VAL A 28 -1.15 -7.03 -4.05
CA VAL A 28 -1.52 -5.64 -4.36
C VAL A 28 -0.31 -4.93 -4.97
N ASN A 29 -0.53 -3.93 -5.81
CA ASN A 29 0.56 -3.15 -6.43
C ASN A 29 0.66 -1.71 -5.91
N GLN A 30 -0.32 -1.26 -5.12
CA GLN A 30 -0.37 0.08 -4.56
C GLN A 30 -0.91 0.06 -3.13
N MET A 31 -0.29 0.87 -2.27
CA MET A 31 -0.84 1.28 -0.98
C MET A 31 -1.10 2.79 -1.02
N LEU A 32 -2.28 3.21 -0.56
CA LEU A 32 -2.67 4.60 -0.41
C LEU A 32 -2.96 4.88 1.07
N ILE A 33 -2.44 6.01 1.55
CA ILE A 33 -2.66 6.51 2.91
C ILE A 33 -3.48 7.79 2.79
N GLN A 34 -4.64 7.84 3.46
CA GLN A 34 -5.53 9.01 3.44
C GLN A 34 -5.89 9.40 4.87
N GLU A 35 -5.94 10.70 5.16
CA GLU A 35 -6.41 11.15 6.46
C GLU A 35 -7.86 10.68 6.72
N GLY A 36 -8.11 10.26 7.95
CA GLY A 36 -9.45 9.90 8.42
C GLY A 36 -10.33 11.15 8.59
N PRO A 37 -11.63 10.96 8.88
CA PRO A 37 -12.49 12.07 9.22
C PRO A 37 -11.98 12.80 10.47
N PRO A 38 -12.19 14.13 10.57
CA PRO A 38 -11.86 14.87 11.77
C PRO A 38 -12.76 14.44 12.93
N VAL A 39 -12.22 14.47 14.15
CA VAL A 39 -13.02 14.35 15.38
C VAL A 39 -13.69 15.71 15.65
N GLU A 40 -14.83 15.71 16.34
CA GLU A 40 -15.61 16.91 16.69
C GLU A 40 -14.73 18.14 16.97
N ASN A 41 -15.12 19.27 16.38
CA ASN A 41 -14.40 20.57 16.34
C ASN A 41 -13.31 20.71 15.26
N GLY A 42 -13.18 19.76 14.33
CA GLY A 42 -12.61 20.04 13.01
C GLY A 42 -11.08 20.25 12.94
N MET A 43 -10.33 19.99 14.02
CA MET A 43 -8.90 20.32 14.05
C MET A 43 -7.94 19.14 13.92
N THR A 44 -8.36 17.87 14.09
CA THR A 44 -7.42 16.74 13.93
C THR A 44 -8.13 15.45 13.53
N PRO A 45 -7.65 14.72 12.50
CA PRO A 45 -8.09 13.36 12.20
C PRO A 45 -7.78 12.39 13.35
N ASP A 46 -8.71 11.49 13.69
CA ASP A 46 -8.44 10.43 14.69
C ASP A 46 -7.61 9.27 14.15
N GLY A 47 -7.24 9.31 12.88
CA GLY A 47 -6.63 8.16 12.23
C GLY A 47 -6.44 8.36 10.73
N THR A 48 -6.12 7.25 10.08
CA THR A 48 -5.88 7.20 8.64
C THR A 48 -6.58 6.00 8.04
N TYR A 49 -7.01 6.11 6.78
CA TYR A 49 -7.35 4.97 5.97
C TYR A 49 -6.09 4.45 5.27
N LEU A 50 -5.80 3.17 5.46
CA LEU A 50 -4.85 2.42 4.64
C LEU A 50 -5.65 1.63 3.61
N THR A 51 -5.47 1.96 2.34
CA THR A 51 -6.11 1.24 1.23
C THR A 51 -5.06 0.49 0.44
N PHE A 52 -5.26 -0.81 0.29
CA PHE A 52 -4.43 -1.67 -0.55
C PHE A 52 -5.23 -2.08 -1.77
N GLY A 53 -4.63 -1.98 -2.95
CA GLY A 53 -5.36 -2.28 -4.18
C GLY A 53 -4.49 -2.42 -5.41
N HIS A 54 -5.18 -2.52 -6.54
CA HIS A 54 -4.59 -2.49 -7.86
C HIS A 54 -4.84 -1.15 -8.53
N LEU A 55 -3.76 -0.53 -9.00
CA LEU A 55 -3.76 0.63 -9.87
C LEU A 55 -3.20 0.25 -11.24
N ASN A 56 -3.83 0.69 -12.32
CA ASN A 56 -3.36 0.45 -13.68
C ASN A 56 -3.35 1.77 -14.48
N PRO A 57 -2.18 2.33 -14.81
CA PRO A 57 -0.83 1.83 -14.47
C PRO A 57 -0.50 2.00 -12.97
N PRO A 58 0.42 1.20 -12.40
CA PRO A 58 0.94 1.45 -11.06
C PRO A 58 1.72 2.77 -11.02
N ILE A 59 1.65 3.49 -9.91
CA ILE A 59 2.44 4.72 -9.73
C ILE A 59 3.70 4.37 -8.94
N SER A 60 4.86 4.64 -9.53
CA SER A 60 6.13 4.71 -8.81
C SER A 60 6.46 6.17 -8.51
N MET A 61 6.91 6.46 -7.29
CA MET A 61 7.44 7.78 -6.92
C MET A 61 8.96 7.89 -7.20
N GLU A 62 9.58 6.83 -7.72
CA GLU A 62 10.98 6.88 -8.14
C GLU A 62 11.12 7.76 -9.40
N PRO A 63 12.29 8.40 -9.59
CA PRO A 63 12.62 9.10 -10.83
C PRO A 63 12.86 8.07 -11.95
N GLN A 64 11.79 7.46 -12.44
CA GLN A 64 11.76 6.67 -13.66
C GLN A 64 11.48 7.59 -14.86
N PRO A 65 11.80 7.15 -16.09
CA PRO A 65 11.43 7.89 -17.32
C PRO A 65 9.92 7.90 -17.58
N ASP A 66 9.15 7.16 -16.79
CA ASP A 66 7.69 7.13 -16.83
C ASP A 66 7.07 8.41 -16.30
N PRO A 67 5.81 8.71 -16.67
CA PRO A 67 5.11 9.92 -16.27
C PRO A 67 5.24 10.15 -14.76
N GLY A 68 5.96 11.21 -14.37
CA GLY A 68 6.05 11.64 -12.98
C GLY A 68 4.68 11.98 -12.39
N PRO A 69 4.58 12.26 -11.09
CA PRO A 69 3.31 12.56 -10.41
C PRO A 69 2.47 13.64 -11.11
N ASP A 70 3.11 14.60 -11.77
CA ASP A 70 2.45 15.68 -12.53
C ASP A 70 1.63 15.18 -13.73
N ALA A 71 2.02 14.06 -14.34
CA ALA A 71 1.30 13.48 -15.47
C ALA A 71 -0.04 12.83 -15.06
N PHE A 72 -0.25 12.61 -13.77
CA PHE A 72 -1.50 12.08 -13.21
C PHE A 72 -2.35 13.15 -12.52
N ALA A 73 -1.91 14.41 -12.47
CA ALA A 73 -2.55 15.48 -11.71
C ALA A 73 -4.03 15.72 -12.08
N ASN A 74 -4.43 15.40 -13.32
CA ASN A 74 -5.81 15.54 -13.80
C ASN A 74 -6.47 14.20 -14.17
N THR A 75 -5.85 13.07 -13.81
CA THR A 75 -6.33 11.73 -14.17
C THR A 75 -6.97 11.06 -12.96
N ILE A 76 -8.24 10.68 -13.09
CA ILE A 76 -8.88 9.79 -12.11
C ILE A 76 -8.38 8.38 -12.41
N LEU A 77 -7.47 7.89 -11.58
CA LEU A 77 -6.98 6.53 -11.69
C LEU A 77 -7.93 5.59 -10.92
N PRO A 78 -8.58 4.62 -11.60
CA PRO A 78 -9.47 3.69 -10.92
C PRO A 78 -8.63 2.75 -10.05
N VAL A 79 -8.73 2.94 -8.74
CA VAL A 79 -8.19 1.99 -7.76
C VAL A 79 -9.21 0.86 -7.60
N VAL A 80 -8.80 -0.38 -7.83
CA VAL A 80 -9.58 -1.56 -7.43
C VAL A 80 -9.17 -1.92 -6.00
N PRO A 81 -9.98 -1.61 -4.97
CA PRO A 81 -9.60 -1.87 -3.60
C PRO A 81 -9.64 -3.37 -3.32
N VAL A 82 -8.56 -3.90 -2.76
CA VAL A 82 -8.48 -5.27 -2.25
C VAL A 82 -8.82 -5.28 -0.76
N SER A 83 -8.31 -4.30 -0.01
CA SER A 83 -8.67 -4.10 1.40
C SER A 83 -8.55 -2.64 1.80
N ARG A 84 -9.35 -2.24 2.78
CA ARG A 84 -9.30 -0.90 3.39
C ARG A 84 -9.43 -1.02 4.89
N PHE A 85 -8.48 -0.45 5.61
CA PHE A 85 -8.46 -0.43 7.07
C PHE A 85 -8.52 1.00 7.56
N PHE A 86 -9.33 1.26 8.57
CA PHE A 86 -9.19 2.46 9.38
C PHE A 86 -8.24 2.16 10.54
N VAL A 87 -7.18 2.95 10.66
CA VAL A 87 -6.20 2.82 11.73
C VAL A 87 -6.22 4.08 12.58
N SER A 88 -6.58 3.93 13.85
CA SER A 88 -6.59 5.05 14.78
C SER A 88 -5.18 5.58 15.03
N ARG A 89 -5.10 6.83 15.49
CA ARG A 89 -3.85 7.51 15.82
C ARG A 89 -3.02 6.71 16.83
N GLU A 90 -3.66 6.13 17.85
CA GLU A 90 -2.97 5.32 18.85
C GLU A 90 -2.35 4.05 18.24
N ARG A 91 -3.08 3.38 17.34
CA ARG A 91 -2.57 2.21 16.62
C ARG A 91 -1.43 2.57 15.69
N LEU A 92 -1.51 3.71 15.00
CA LEU A 92 -0.40 4.23 14.19
C LEU A 92 0.85 4.50 15.03
N LYS A 93 0.71 5.13 16.20
CA LYS A 93 1.84 5.36 17.12
C LYS A 93 2.48 4.03 17.56
N SER A 94 1.67 3.05 17.94
CA SER A 94 2.15 1.72 18.34
C SER A 94 2.86 1.00 17.20
N PHE A 95 2.31 1.09 15.98
CA PHE A 95 2.90 0.53 14.78
C PHE A 95 4.25 1.19 14.46
N HIS A 96 4.32 2.53 14.45
CA HIS A 96 5.54 3.29 14.24
C HIS A 96 6.64 2.90 15.24
N ALA A 97 6.32 2.84 16.54
CA ALA A 97 7.29 2.45 17.56
C ALA A 97 7.79 1.01 17.37
N THR A 98 6.92 0.10 16.92
CA THR A 98 7.28 -1.30 16.67
C THR A 98 8.19 -1.44 15.46
N LEU A 99 7.86 -0.75 14.36
CA LEU A 99 8.72 -0.70 13.17
C LEU A 99 10.07 -0.06 13.49
N GLY A 100 10.10 1.05 14.24
CA GLY A 100 11.34 1.72 14.64
C GLY A 100 12.28 0.77 15.37
N ARG A 101 11.79 0.06 16.39
CA ARG A 101 12.59 -0.96 17.11
C ARG A 101 13.10 -2.07 16.21
N TYR A 102 12.28 -2.54 15.26
CA TYR A 102 12.70 -3.56 14.31
C TYR A 102 13.82 -3.05 13.40
N LEU A 103 13.66 -1.86 12.85
CA LEU A 103 14.66 -1.24 11.98
C LEU A 103 15.98 -1.03 12.72
N GLU A 104 15.94 -0.50 13.94
CA GLU A 104 17.12 -0.34 14.81
C GLU A 104 17.81 -1.69 15.08
N ALA A 105 17.05 -2.73 15.43
CA ALA A 105 17.61 -4.05 15.73
C ALA A 105 18.20 -4.77 14.50
N THR A 106 17.77 -4.38 13.30
CA THR A 106 18.21 -4.96 12.03
C THR A 106 19.20 -4.08 11.28
N ASP A 107 19.54 -2.91 11.82
CA ASP A 107 20.47 -1.98 11.19
C ASP A 107 21.89 -2.59 11.20
N PRO A 108 22.45 -2.92 10.02
CA PRO A 108 23.76 -3.52 9.92
C PRO A 108 24.90 -2.62 10.40
N SER A 109 24.69 -1.30 10.54
CA SER A 109 25.68 -0.34 11.03
C SER A 109 25.89 -0.39 12.56
N THR A 110 25.02 -1.09 13.29
CA THR A 110 25.13 -1.26 14.75
C THR A 110 25.82 -2.55 15.19
N ARG A 111 26.41 -3.31 14.25
CA ARG A 111 27.16 -4.55 14.49
C ARG A 111 28.66 -4.39 14.32
#